data_AF-A0A7Y1Z3M5-F1
#
_entry.id   AF-A0A7Y1Z3M5-F1
#
_cell.length_a   1.000
_cell.length_b   1.000
_cell.length_c   1.000
_cell.angle_alpha   90.00
_cell.angle_beta   90.00
_cell.angle_gamma   90.00
#
_symmetry.space_group_name_H-M   'P 1'
#
loop_
_entity.id
_entity.type
_entity.pdbx_description
1 polymer ?
#
loop_
_entity_poly.entity_id
_entity_poly.type
_entity_poly.pdbx_seq_one_letter_code
_entity_poly.pdbx_strand_id
1 'polypeptide(L)'
;RQMMRKVQINDSGDTIFLENQLVHKSDFIEENDEIFGKKVVEIAGDSETLKEGQIITSRDLRDENSILKREDKALVEARDARPATATPILQGITRASLQTKSFISAASFQETTKVLNEAAVNGKIDTLEGLKENVIVGHRIPAGTGMRSYDNIIVGSKEEYDEMMQAKEEMNYN
;
A
#
# COMPACT_ATOMS: atom_id res chain seq x y z
N ARG A 1 17.86 -3.71 9.00
CA ARG A 1 16.76 -3.90 9.99
C ARG A 1 15.68 -4.86 9.45
N GLN A 2 16.01 -6.13 9.16
CA GLN A 2 15.00 -7.12 8.70
C GLN A 2 14.17 -7.71 9.86
N MET A 3 14.73 -7.69 11.07
CA MET A 3 14.15 -8.29 12.28
C MET A 3 12.94 -7.52 12.87
N MET A 4 12.69 -6.27 12.45
CA MET A 4 11.63 -5.40 12.99
C MET A 4 10.63 -4.95 11.90
N ARG A 5 10.41 -5.80 10.88
CA ARG A 5 9.53 -5.51 9.74
C ARG A 5 8.08 -5.94 9.96
N LYS A 6 7.79 -6.63 11.06
CA LYS A 6 6.46 -7.11 11.41
C LYS A 6 5.94 -6.38 12.65
N VAL A 7 4.64 -6.15 12.67
CA VAL A 7 3.91 -5.64 13.82
C VAL A 7 2.78 -6.61 14.13
N GLN A 8 2.46 -6.79 15.41
CA GLN A 8 1.26 -7.48 15.84
C GLN A 8 0.19 -6.45 16.15
N ILE A 9 -0.98 -6.64 15.56
CA ILE A 9 -2.13 -5.79 15.81
C ILE A 9 -2.65 -6.06 17.22
N ASN A 10 -2.78 -5.01 18.01
CA ASN A 10 -3.37 -5.07 19.35
C ASN A 10 -4.87 -4.79 19.27
N ASP A 11 -5.25 -3.74 18.54
CA ASP A 11 -6.64 -3.32 18.31
C ASP A 11 -6.77 -2.99 16.82
N SER A 12 -7.75 -3.59 16.16
CA SER A 12 -8.03 -3.38 14.74
C SER A 12 -8.64 -2.02 14.44
N GLY A 13 -9.28 -1.37 15.42
CA GLY A 13 -10.09 -0.17 15.18
C GLY A 13 -11.11 -0.42 14.07
N ASP A 14 -11.20 0.51 13.11
CA ASP A 14 -12.07 0.42 11.94
C ASP A 14 -11.33 -0.03 10.66
N THR A 15 -10.12 -0.59 10.79
CA THR A 15 -9.33 -1.11 9.66
C THR A 15 -9.73 -2.54 9.29
N ILE A 16 -9.19 -3.05 8.18
CA ILE A 16 -9.38 -4.45 7.76
C ILE A 16 -8.63 -5.49 8.60
N PHE A 17 -7.78 -5.05 9.54
CA PHE A 17 -6.92 -5.96 10.28
C PHE A 17 -7.68 -6.75 11.35
N LEU A 18 -7.14 -7.92 11.70
CA LEU A 18 -7.63 -8.72 12.82
C LEU A 18 -6.72 -8.57 14.04
N GLU A 19 -7.31 -8.62 15.23
CA GLU A 19 -6.54 -8.64 16.48
C GLU A 19 -5.55 -9.81 16.49
N ASN A 20 -4.35 -9.57 17.03
CA ASN A 20 -3.23 -10.50 17.07
C ASN A 20 -2.65 -10.91 15.70
N GLN A 21 -3.13 -10.34 14.59
CA GLN A 21 -2.58 -10.62 13.27
C GLN A 21 -1.16 -10.05 13.14
N LEU A 22 -0.28 -10.83 12.51
CA LEU A 22 1.09 -10.42 12.17
C LEU A 22 1.15 -9.83 10.76
N VAL A 23 1.20 -8.50 10.68
CA VAL A 23 1.24 -7.77 9.41
C VAL A 23 2.59 -7.12 9.17
N HIS A 24 2.90 -6.80 7.91
CA HIS A 24 4.09 -6.01 7.62
C HIS A 24 3.90 -4.59 8.10
N LYS A 25 4.97 -4.00 8.63
CA LYS A 25 4.97 -2.63 9.13
C LYS A 25 4.59 -1.62 8.04
N SER A 26 4.99 -1.86 6.78
CA SER A 26 4.61 -1.01 5.64
C SER A 26 3.10 -0.99 5.44
N ASP A 27 2.51 -2.18 5.39
CA ASP A 27 1.10 -2.37 5.05
C ASP A 27 0.21 -1.84 6.18
N PHE A 28 0.67 -2.00 7.43
CA PHE A 28 0.04 -1.38 8.60
C PHE A 28 0.03 0.15 8.54
N ILE A 29 1.14 0.76 8.13
CA ILE A 29 1.25 2.23 8.04
C ILE A 29 0.34 2.74 6.92
N GLU A 30 0.40 2.11 5.75
CA GLU A 30 -0.41 2.47 4.58
C GLU A 30 -1.92 2.43 4.89
N GLU A 31 -2.40 1.33 5.46
CA GLU A 31 -3.81 1.18 5.84
C GLU A 31 -4.24 2.22 6.90
N ASN A 32 -3.40 2.47 7.90
CA ASN A 32 -3.69 3.46 8.93
C ASN A 32 -3.73 4.88 8.37
N ASP A 33 -2.82 5.21 7.45
CA ASP A 33 -2.79 6.50 6.78
C ASP A 33 -4.03 6.70 5.90
N GLU A 34 -4.55 5.62 5.28
CA GLU A 34 -5.81 5.67 4.54
C GLU A 34 -7.04 5.88 5.41
N ILE A 35 -7.08 5.29 6.61
CA ILE A 35 -8.18 5.45 7.55
C ILE A 35 -8.12 6.81 8.26
N PHE A 36 -6.93 7.42 8.33
CA PHE A 36 -6.74 8.70 8.98
C PHE A 36 -7.58 9.82 8.33
N GLY A 37 -8.47 10.44 9.11
CA GLY A 37 -9.33 11.53 8.64
C GLY A 37 -10.62 11.10 7.93
N LYS A 38 -10.87 9.79 7.79
CA LYS A 38 -12.18 9.25 7.39
C LYS A 38 -13.14 9.23 8.59
N LYS A 39 -14.43 9.11 8.29
CA LYS A 39 -15.53 9.05 9.26
C LYS A 39 -16.36 7.80 9.03
N VAL A 40 -16.88 7.21 10.10
CA VAL A 40 -17.77 6.04 10.06
C VAL A 40 -19.19 6.51 10.33
N VAL A 41 -20.11 6.18 9.42
CA VAL A 41 -21.53 6.49 9.57
C VAL A 41 -22.11 5.65 10.70
N GLU A 42 -22.63 6.29 11.75
CA GLU A 42 -23.33 5.59 12.83
C GLU A 42 -24.82 5.51 12.53
N ILE A 43 -25.41 6.63 12.12
CA ILE A 43 -26.84 6.74 11.82
C ILE A 43 -26.99 7.37 10.43
N ALA A 44 -27.57 6.61 9.51
CA ALA A 44 -27.75 7.05 8.12
C ALA A 44 -28.92 8.04 7.93
N GLY A 45 -29.83 8.13 8.90
CA GLY A 45 -31.01 8.99 8.81
C GLY A 45 -31.89 8.60 7.62
N ASP A 46 -32.21 9.57 6.76
CA ASP A 46 -33.01 9.37 5.53
C ASP A 46 -32.15 9.40 4.25
N SER A 47 -30.83 9.21 4.36
CA SER A 47 -29.95 9.08 3.18
C SER A 47 -30.22 7.75 2.47
N GLU A 48 -30.48 7.78 1.16
CA GLU A 48 -30.54 6.56 0.33
C GLU A 48 -29.14 6.10 -0.10
N THR A 49 -28.17 7.02 -0.03
CA THR A 49 -26.82 6.85 -0.56
C THR A 49 -25.87 6.22 0.47
N LEU A 50 -25.96 6.67 1.72
CA LEU A 50 -25.08 6.24 2.81
C LEU A 50 -25.76 5.17 3.67
N LYS A 51 -24.97 4.17 4.09
CA LYS A 51 -25.43 3.11 5.00
C LYS A 51 -24.65 3.17 6.31
N GLU A 52 -25.31 2.72 7.38
CA GLU A 52 -24.69 2.57 8.69
C GLU A 52 -23.49 1.62 8.61
N GLY A 53 -22.37 2.00 9.25
CA GLY A 53 -21.11 1.27 9.20
C GLY A 53 -20.21 1.61 8.01
N GLN A 54 -20.65 2.44 7.06
CA GLN A 54 -19.81 2.83 5.92
C GLN A 54 -18.73 3.84 6.33
N ILE A 55 -17.50 3.63 5.85
CA ILE A 55 -16.40 4.56 6.02
C ILE A 55 -16.39 5.54 4.84
N ILE A 56 -16.51 6.83 5.14
CA ILE A 56 -16.60 7.91 4.15
C ILE A 56 -15.62 9.03 4.45
N THR A 57 -15.35 9.89 3.48
CA THR A 57 -14.55 11.08 3.73
C THR A 57 -15.40 12.16 4.41
N SER A 58 -14.73 13.08 5.11
CA SER A 58 -15.40 14.26 5.69
C SER A 58 -16.08 15.15 4.64
N ARG A 59 -15.62 15.06 3.38
CA ARG A 59 -16.20 15.80 2.24
C ARG A 59 -17.52 15.18 1.82
N ASP A 60 -17.55 13.87 1.62
CA ASP A 60 -18.75 13.15 1.16
C ASP A 60 -19.89 13.30 2.18
N LEU A 61 -19.58 13.20 3.48
CA LEU A 61 -20.56 13.44 4.55
C LEU A 61 -21.16 14.84 4.48
N ARG A 62 -20.35 15.86 4.18
CA ARG A 62 -20.81 17.25 4.12
C ARG A 62 -21.69 17.49 2.90
N ASP A 63 -21.31 16.91 1.76
CA ASP A 63 -22.05 17.03 0.51
C ASP A 63 -23.44 16.38 0.65
N GLU A 64 -23.51 15.18 1.23
CA GLU A 64 -24.77 14.48 1.51
C GLU A 64 -25.64 15.24 2.52
N ASN A 65 -25.07 15.67 3.65
CA ASN A 65 -25.80 16.45 4.65
C ASN A 65 -26.32 17.79 4.09
N SER A 66 -25.66 18.36 3.08
CA SER A 66 -26.12 19.57 2.39
C SER A 66 -27.31 19.31 1.46
N ILE A 67 -27.46 18.09 0.94
CA ILE A 67 -28.64 17.67 0.17
C ILE A 67 -29.80 17.40 1.11
N LEU A 68 -29.59 16.58 2.15
CA LEU A 68 -30.63 16.22 3.13
C LEU A 68 -31.21 17.46 3.84
N LYS A 69 -30.36 18.43 4.17
CA LYS A 69 -30.80 19.71 4.76
C LYS A 69 -31.66 20.56 3.83
N ARG A 70 -31.48 20.45 2.50
CA ARG A 70 -32.33 21.14 1.51
C ARG A 70 -33.69 20.48 1.34
N GLU A 71 -33.79 19.20 1.67
CA GLU A 71 -35.01 18.40 1.57
C GLU A 71 -35.74 18.26 2.92
N ASP A 72 -35.30 18.99 3.97
CA ASP A 72 -35.83 18.92 5.34
C ASP A 72 -35.87 17.49 5.93
N LYS A 73 -34.91 16.65 5.53
CA LYS A 73 -34.76 15.25 5.97
C LYS A 73 -33.82 15.10 7.17
N ALA A 74 -33.86 13.94 7.83
CA ALA A 74 -32.93 13.61 8.92
C ALA A 74 -31.48 13.53 8.39
N LEU A 75 -30.57 14.24 9.06
CA LEU A 75 -29.14 14.30 8.71
C LEU A 75 -28.43 13.00 9.09
N VAL A 76 -27.31 12.74 8.41
CA VAL A 76 -26.41 11.62 8.69
C VAL A 76 -25.47 11.99 9.83
N GLU A 77 -25.43 11.15 10.86
CA GLU A 77 -24.49 11.25 11.97
C GLU A 77 -23.33 10.26 11.78
N ALA A 78 -22.10 10.77 11.90
CA ALA A 78 -20.89 9.97 11.72
C ALA A 78 -19.83 10.35 12.76
N ARG A 79 -19.12 9.34 13.26
CA ARG A 79 -17.97 9.49 14.15
C ARG A 79 -16.66 9.46 13.37
N ASP A 80 -15.57 9.89 14.00
CA ASP A 80 -14.24 9.74 13.38
C ASP A 80 -13.82 8.26 13.36
N ALA A 81 -13.19 7.84 12.26
CA ALA A 81 -12.65 6.50 12.11
C ALA A 81 -11.40 6.32 12.99
N ARG A 82 -11.29 5.16 13.64
CA ARG A 82 -10.20 4.82 14.54
C ARG A 82 -9.17 3.96 13.81
N PRO A 83 -7.92 4.41 13.68
CA PRO A 83 -6.86 3.61 13.06
C PRO A 83 -6.48 2.43 13.98
N ALA A 84 -5.89 1.38 13.39
CA ALA A 84 -5.43 0.23 14.16
C ALA A 84 -4.21 0.58 15.02
N THR A 85 -4.08 -0.08 16.17
CA THR A 85 -2.90 0.01 17.01
C THR A 85 -2.10 -1.30 16.97
N ALA A 86 -0.78 -1.19 16.93
CA ALA A 86 0.08 -2.36 16.80
C ALA A 86 1.37 -2.21 17.60
N THR A 87 1.92 -3.35 18.02
CA THR A 87 3.22 -3.44 18.67
C THR A 87 4.27 -4.01 17.73
N PRO A 88 5.47 -3.40 17.62
CA PRO A 88 6.53 -3.95 16.79
C PRO A 88 7.10 -5.22 17.41
N ILE A 89 7.23 -6.27 16.61
CA ILE A 89 7.78 -7.55 17.07
C ILE A 89 9.18 -7.74 16.52
N LEU A 90 10.09 -8.05 17.44
CA LEU A 90 11.43 -8.49 17.09
C LEU A 90 11.40 -9.97 16.73
N GLN A 91 11.64 -10.27 15.46
CA GLN A 91 11.79 -11.63 14.96
C GLN A 91 13.27 -11.98 14.82
N GLY A 92 13.64 -13.23 15.17
CA GLY A 92 14.97 -13.75 14.86
C GLY A 92 15.23 -13.77 13.35
N ILE A 93 16.50 -13.66 12.94
CA ILE A 93 16.90 -13.54 11.53
C ILE A 93 16.32 -14.66 10.63
N THR A 94 16.24 -15.89 11.14
CA THR A 94 15.70 -17.04 10.41
C THR A 94 14.21 -16.87 10.15
N ARG A 95 13.42 -16.54 11.18
CA ARG A 95 11.97 -16.34 11.06
C ARG A 95 11.64 -15.12 10.20
N ALA A 96 12.39 -14.04 10.36
CA ALA A 96 12.23 -12.83 9.55
C ALA A 96 12.54 -13.08 8.06
N SER A 97 13.47 -13.99 7.75
CA SER A 97 13.84 -14.34 6.37
C SER A 97 12.85 -15.31 5.71
N LEU A 98 12.23 -16.20 6.49
CA LEU A 98 11.17 -17.10 6.01
C LEU A 98 9.84 -16.37 5.76
N GLN A 99 9.57 -15.29 6.48
CA GLN A 99 8.32 -14.52 6.40
C GLN A 99 8.44 -13.26 5.52
N THR A 100 9.34 -13.27 4.53
CA THR A 100 9.40 -12.19 3.53
C THR A 100 8.19 -12.21 2.62
N LYS A 101 7.86 -11.07 1.99
CA LYS A 101 6.74 -10.97 1.04
C LYS A 101 6.97 -11.88 -0.17
N SER A 102 8.19 -11.88 -0.70
CA SER A 102 8.59 -12.81 -1.75
C SER A 102 8.69 -14.23 -1.23
N PHE A 103 7.90 -15.12 -1.85
CA PHE A 103 8.00 -16.54 -1.60
C PHE A 103 9.20 -17.15 -2.33
N ILE A 104 9.66 -16.57 -3.45
CA ILE A 104 10.86 -17.03 -4.17
C ILE A 104 12.09 -16.86 -3.29
N SER A 105 12.25 -15.68 -2.67
CA SER A 105 13.34 -15.39 -1.74
C SER A 105 13.22 -16.19 -0.44
N ALA A 106 12.01 -16.45 0.06
CA ALA A 106 11.80 -17.26 1.26
C ALA A 106 12.13 -18.74 1.00
N ALA A 107 11.64 -19.29 -0.12
CA ALA A 107 11.87 -20.68 -0.50
C ALA A 107 13.36 -20.96 -0.76
N SER A 108 14.10 -19.99 -1.32
CA SER A 108 15.54 -20.16 -1.54
C SER A 108 16.38 -20.14 -0.26
N PHE A 109 15.80 -19.77 0.89
CA PHE A 109 16.52 -19.72 2.16
C PHE A 109 16.47 -21.07 2.88
N GLN A 110 15.27 -21.49 3.32
CA GLN A 110 15.01 -22.75 4.03
C GLN A 110 13.54 -23.17 3.85
N GLU A 111 13.18 -24.39 4.27
CA GLU A 111 11.79 -24.90 4.27
C GLU A 111 11.09 -24.83 2.89
N THR A 112 11.84 -25.06 1.80
CA THR A 112 11.41 -24.93 0.39
C THR A 112 10.00 -25.48 0.12
N THR A 113 9.75 -26.75 0.46
CA THR A 113 8.46 -27.42 0.20
C THR A 113 7.29 -26.74 0.90
N LYS A 114 7.49 -26.31 2.15
CA LYS A 114 6.44 -25.66 2.93
C LYS A 114 6.11 -24.27 2.38
N VAL A 115 7.15 -23.48 2.07
CA VAL A 115 6.97 -22.13 1.51
C VAL A 115 6.26 -22.18 0.16
N LEU A 116 6.63 -23.12 -0.72
CA LEU A 116 5.98 -23.27 -2.02
C LEU A 116 4.53 -23.76 -1.91
N ASN A 117 4.24 -24.70 -1.00
CA ASN A 117 2.88 -25.16 -0.76
C ASN A 117 1.98 -24.03 -0.24
N GLU A 118 2.45 -23.26 0.75
CA GLU A 118 1.70 -22.10 1.25
C GLU A 118 1.49 -21.04 0.16
N ALA A 119 2.49 -20.78 -0.67
CA ALA A 119 2.37 -19.85 -1.80
C ALA A 119 1.34 -20.33 -2.83
N ALA A 120 1.35 -21.62 -3.18
CA ALA A 120 0.41 -22.22 -4.12
C ALA A 120 -1.03 -22.18 -3.60
N VAL A 121 -1.26 -22.57 -2.33
CA VAL A 121 -2.60 -22.57 -1.72
C VAL A 121 -3.17 -21.16 -1.63
N ASN A 122 -2.35 -20.16 -1.31
CA ASN A 122 -2.78 -18.77 -1.22
C ASN A 122 -2.75 -18.02 -2.58
N GLY A 123 -2.33 -18.67 -3.67
CA GLY A 123 -2.18 -18.02 -4.98
C GLY A 123 -1.25 -16.81 -4.96
N LYS A 124 -0.15 -16.86 -4.19
CA LYS A 124 0.76 -15.73 -4.03
C LYS A 124 1.49 -15.43 -5.34
N ILE A 125 1.59 -14.14 -5.67
CA ILE A 125 2.35 -13.63 -6.81
C ILE A 125 3.59 -12.88 -6.27
N ASP A 126 4.74 -13.14 -6.89
CA ASP A 126 5.99 -12.47 -6.54
C ASP A 126 6.24 -11.29 -7.48
N THR A 127 6.44 -10.09 -6.93
CA THR A 127 6.61 -8.85 -7.71
C THR A 127 8.07 -8.56 -8.10
N LEU A 128 9.03 -9.42 -7.70
CA LEU A 128 10.45 -9.29 -8.02
C LEU A 128 11.03 -7.92 -7.62
N GLU A 129 10.64 -7.39 -6.46
CA GLU A 129 11.17 -6.11 -5.95
C GLU A 129 12.51 -6.29 -5.22
N GLY A 130 12.82 -7.51 -4.79
CA GLY A 130 14.00 -7.84 -4.02
C GLY A 130 15.19 -8.25 -4.86
N LEU A 131 16.39 -8.19 -4.25
CA LEU A 131 17.62 -8.61 -4.91
C LEU A 131 17.64 -10.11 -5.20
N LYS A 132 17.27 -10.94 -4.21
CA LYS A 132 17.36 -12.42 -4.32
C LYS A 132 16.44 -12.97 -5.39
N GLU A 133 15.20 -12.47 -5.44
CA GLU A 133 14.23 -12.83 -6.47
C GLU A 133 14.79 -12.64 -7.88
N ASN A 134 15.31 -11.44 -8.15
CA ASN A 134 15.87 -11.11 -9.46
C ASN A 134 17.11 -11.96 -9.80
N VAL A 135 17.98 -12.23 -8.82
CA VAL A 135 19.14 -13.12 -9.03
C VAL A 135 18.69 -14.54 -9.40
N ILE A 136 17.67 -15.08 -8.73
CA ILE A 136 17.18 -16.45 -8.98
C ILE A 136 16.53 -16.57 -10.35
N VAL A 137 15.75 -15.56 -10.75
CA VAL A 137 15.07 -15.52 -12.05
C VAL A 137 16.04 -15.19 -13.20
N GLY A 138 17.19 -14.56 -12.89
CA GLY A 138 18.15 -14.11 -13.90
C GLY A 138 17.81 -12.72 -14.48
N HIS A 139 17.01 -11.92 -13.77
CA HIS A 139 16.71 -10.54 -14.14
C HIS A 139 17.77 -9.57 -13.59
N ARG A 140 17.84 -8.35 -14.15
CA ARG A 140 18.74 -7.31 -13.66
C ARG A 140 18.32 -6.93 -12.23
N ILE A 141 19.25 -7.00 -11.28
CA ILE A 141 18.97 -6.71 -9.87
C ILE A 141 18.62 -5.23 -9.66
N PRO A 142 17.69 -4.89 -8.74
CA PRO A 142 17.29 -3.51 -8.43
C PRO A 142 18.32 -2.80 -7.53
N ALA A 143 19.60 -2.81 -7.92
CA ALA A 143 20.69 -2.12 -7.24
C ALA A 143 21.73 -1.61 -8.24
N GLY A 144 22.44 -0.54 -7.89
CA GLY A 144 23.42 0.09 -8.77
C GLY A 144 22.77 0.56 -10.06
N THR A 145 23.33 0.16 -11.20
CA THR A 145 22.82 0.48 -12.55
C THR A 145 21.46 -0.15 -12.86
N GLY A 146 21.00 -1.10 -12.05
CA GLY A 146 19.67 -1.71 -12.19
C GLY A 146 18.56 -1.01 -11.40
N MET A 147 18.84 0.12 -10.73
CA MET A 147 17.77 0.91 -10.13
C MET A 147 16.88 1.52 -11.23
N ARG A 148 15.57 1.45 -11.03
CA ARG A 148 14.55 2.01 -11.96
C ARG A 148 14.76 3.50 -12.25
N SER A 149 15.39 4.25 -11.35
CA SER A 149 15.72 5.66 -11.55
C SER A 149 16.67 5.91 -12.72
N TYR A 150 17.51 4.93 -13.08
CA TYR A 150 18.48 5.05 -14.16
C TYR A 150 17.94 4.56 -15.51
N ASP A 151 16.79 3.86 -15.54
CA ASP A 151 16.29 3.22 -16.77
C ASP A 151 15.88 4.21 -17.85
N ASN A 152 15.43 5.40 -17.45
CA ASN A 152 14.98 6.44 -18.35
C ASN A 152 15.99 7.60 -18.46
N ILE A 153 17.20 7.43 -17.93
CA ILE A 153 18.23 8.47 -18.05
C ILE A 153 18.91 8.32 -19.40
N ILE A 154 18.62 9.26 -20.29
CA ILE A 154 19.27 9.39 -21.59
C ILE A 154 20.43 10.36 -21.42
N VAL A 155 21.63 9.93 -21.80
CA VAL A 155 22.84 10.77 -21.80
C VAL A 155 23.21 11.06 -23.26
N GLY A 156 23.24 12.33 -23.63
CA GLY A 156 23.60 12.80 -24.97
C GLY A 156 24.62 13.93 -24.90
N SER A 157 25.12 14.37 -26.06
CA SER A 157 25.96 15.55 -26.13
C SER A 157 25.14 16.82 -25.85
N LYS A 158 25.83 17.88 -25.38
CA LYS A 158 25.14 19.15 -25.10
C LYS A 158 24.55 19.78 -26.38
N GLU A 159 25.26 19.62 -27.49
CA GLU A 159 24.83 20.12 -28.81
C GLU A 159 23.53 19.43 -29.27
N GLU A 160 23.44 18.10 -29.18
CA GLU A 160 22.21 17.36 -29.51
C GLU A 160 21.04 17.71 -28.57
N TYR A 161 21.30 17.97 -27.29
CA TYR A 161 20.26 18.40 -26.34
C TYR A 161 19.70 19.79 -26.70
N ASP A 162 20.57 20.74 -27.03
CA ASP A 162 20.19 22.10 -27.40
C ASP A 162 19.38 22.10 -28.72
N GLU A 163 19.75 21.26 -29.70
CA GLU A 163 18.99 21.06 -30.95
C GLU A 163 17.60 20.43 -30.71
N MET A 164 17.52 19.39 -29.86
CA MET A 164 16.25 18.74 -29.53
C MET A 164 15.29 19.67 -28.75
N MET A 165 15.82 20.60 -27.96
CA MET A 165 15.01 21.58 -27.23
C MET A 165 14.49 22.69 -28.17
N GLN A 166 15.31 23.18 -29.10
CA GLN A 166 14.88 24.17 -30.11
C GLN A 166 13.76 23.62 -31.00
N ALA A 167 13.90 22.39 -31.48
CA ALA A 167 12.86 21.74 -32.31
C ALA A 167 11.54 21.54 -31.56
N LYS A 168 11.57 21.29 -30.24
CA LYS A 168 10.37 21.17 -29.40
C LYS A 168 9.67 22.51 -29.16
N GLU A 169 10.42 23.60 -29.03
CA GLU A 169 9.85 24.93 -28.90
C GLU A 169 9.15 25.36 -30.20
N GLU A 170 9.76 25.12 -31.37
CA GLU A 170 9.15 25.43 -32.66
C GLU A 170 7.85 24.64 -32.95
N MET A 171 7.74 23.40 -32.46
CA MET A 171 6.50 22.61 -32.58
C MET A 171 5.37 23.07 -31.67
N ASN A 172 5.66 23.64 -30.50
CA ASN A 172 4.62 24.09 -29.56
C ASN A 172 4.02 25.47 -29.93
N TYR A 173 4.65 26.19 -30.85
CA TYR A 173 4.18 27.50 -31.34
C TYR A 173 3.37 27.41 -32.65
N ASN A 174 3.25 26.22 -33.25
CA ASN A 174 2.36 25.95 -34.40
C ASN A 174 1.12 25.15 -33.97
#